data_AF-A0A496BM32-F1
#
_entry.id   AF-A0A496BM32-F1
#
_cell.length_a   1.000
_cell.length_b   1.000
_cell.length_c   1.000
_cell.angle_alpha   90.00
_cell.angle_beta   90.00
_cell.angle_gamma   90.00
#
_symmetry.space_group_name_H-M   'P 1'
#
loop_
_entity.id
_entity.type
_entity.pdbx_description
1 polymer ?
#
loop_
_entity_poly.entity_id
_entity_poly.type
_entity_poly.pdbx_seq_one_letter_code
_entity_poly.pdbx_strand_id
1 'polypeptide(L)'
;MELKYSNIYVFKKVDVGWGEDSQIECEMFLFNEAYKKGPFDYYHLLSGVDLPLKSNDYIHDFFDQNKGKEFVGIMDEQSCFICYKRVCYYYFFVRYERRKWGRFIVWLNKISVKFQKMVGINRNKDVIFKKGANWVSVTQSFVEYILSNREIIKQMFCYTYCADEMFIQTLLYNSGFKDCLYIPKEAGEHNMCVREIDWDRGNPYIWDNGDFEYLKKSNNIFARKFNSGKSEIVDKIYDYIKESNNRRK
;
A
#
# COMPACT_ATOMS: atom_id res chain seq x y z
N MET A 1 -21.26 12.44 -12.33
CA MET A 1 -21.27 11.24 -11.48
C MET A 1 -22.05 11.61 -10.24
N GLU A 2 -23.31 11.16 -10.15
CA GLU A 2 -24.17 11.47 -9.00
C GLU A 2 -24.07 10.29 -8.03
N LEU A 3 -23.54 10.54 -6.83
CA LEU A 3 -23.37 9.53 -5.80
C LEU A 3 -24.52 9.64 -4.80
N LYS A 4 -25.16 8.50 -4.51
CA LYS A 4 -26.35 8.47 -3.64
C LYS A 4 -26.01 8.34 -2.15
N TYR A 5 -24.89 7.66 -1.82
CA TYR A 5 -24.55 7.28 -0.44
C TYR A 5 -23.13 7.67 -0.04
N SER A 6 -22.39 8.36 -0.90
CA SER A 6 -20.99 8.71 -0.66
C SER A 6 -20.64 10.07 -1.23
N ASN A 7 -19.52 10.61 -0.77
CA ASN A 7 -18.94 11.86 -1.28
C ASN A 7 -17.61 11.55 -1.98
N ILE A 8 -17.31 12.28 -3.05
CA ILE A 8 -15.98 12.26 -3.69
C ILE A 8 -15.31 13.60 -3.44
N TYR A 9 -14.05 13.54 -2.99
CA TYR A 9 -13.16 14.68 -2.87
C TYR A 9 -11.94 14.44 -3.75
N VAL A 10 -11.62 15.40 -4.61
CA VAL A 10 -10.49 15.31 -5.54
C VAL A 10 -9.42 16.29 -5.13
N PHE A 11 -8.18 15.82 -5.07
CA PHE A 11 -7.03 16.62 -4.68
C PHE A 11 -5.91 16.54 -5.70
N LYS A 12 -5.17 17.65 -5.86
CA LYS A 12 -3.93 17.73 -6.63
C LYS A 12 -2.91 18.54 -5.83
N LYS A 13 -2.38 17.93 -4.77
CA LYS A 13 -1.51 18.60 -3.77
C LYS A 13 -0.08 18.08 -3.74
N VAL A 14 0.14 16.81 -4.10
CA VAL A 14 1.45 16.17 -4.05
C VAL A 14 1.86 15.71 -5.44
N ASP A 15 3.04 16.13 -5.88
CA ASP A 15 3.67 15.62 -7.11
C ASP A 15 4.53 14.41 -6.75
N VAL A 16 3.97 13.21 -6.95
CA VAL A 16 4.57 11.93 -6.54
C VAL A 16 5.70 11.54 -7.50
N GLY A 17 6.90 11.42 -6.95
CA GLY A 17 8.08 10.88 -7.62
C GLY A 17 8.27 9.39 -7.31
N TRP A 18 8.50 8.57 -8.33
CA TRP A 18 8.74 7.13 -8.12
C TRP A 18 9.99 6.90 -7.26
N GLY A 19 9.84 6.09 -6.19
CA GLY A 19 10.92 5.68 -5.30
C GLY A 19 11.36 6.73 -4.27
N GLU A 20 10.70 7.88 -4.23
CA GLU A 20 10.96 8.96 -3.27
C GLU A 20 9.94 8.95 -2.12
N ASP A 21 10.23 9.67 -1.03
CA ASP A 21 9.34 9.86 0.12
C ASP A 21 8.06 10.66 -0.19
N SER A 22 7.97 11.31 -1.36
CA SER A 22 6.76 12.03 -1.79
C SER A 22 5.52 11.12 -1.93
N GLN A 23 5.69 9.81 -2.12
CA GLN A 23 4.56 8.87 -2.07
C GLN A 23 4.02 8.71 -0.64
N ILE A 24 4.90 8.63 0.37
CA ILE A 24 4.50 8.65 1.79
C ILE A 24 3.79 9.96 2.12
N GLU A 25 4.28 11.09 1.62
CA GLU A 25 3.60 12.38 1.81
C GLU A 25 2.19 12.39 1.22
N CYS A 26 2.01 11.79 0.03
CA CYS A 26 0.70 11.64 -0.61
C CYS A 26 -0.24 10.77 0.23
N GLU A 27 0.23 9.62 0.73
CA GLU A 27 -0.55 8.72 1.58
C GLU A 27 -0.93 9.38 2.90
N MET A 28 0.03 10.04 3.57
CA MET A 28 -0.22 10.81 4.80
C MET A 28 -1.19 11.96 4.60
N PHE A 29 -1.18 12.60 3.42
CA PHE A 29 -2.16 13.61 3.05
C PHE A 29 -3.55 13.00 2.88
N LEU A 30 -3.67 11.88 2.14
CA LEU A 30 -4.94 11.20 1.91
C LEU A 30 -5.55 10.65 3.20
N PHE A 31 -4.74 10.00 4.06
CA PHE A 31 -5.18 9.55 5.37
C PHE A 31 -5.69 10.71 6.23
N ASN A 32 -4.97 11.84 6.25
CA ASN A 32 -5.38 13.02 7.00
C ASN A 32 -6.71 13.61 6.49
N GLU A 33 -6.87 13.74 5.17
CA GLU A 33 -8.10 14.28 4.59
C GLU A 33 -9.29 13.36 4.81
N ALA A 34 -9.10 12.04 4.69
CA ALA A 34 -10.12 11.06 5.01
C ALA A 34 -10.45 11.06 6.52
N TYR A 35 -9.44 11.15 7.40
CA TYR A 35 -9.61 11.14 8.85
C TYR A 35 -10.52 12.27 9.34
N LYS A 36 -10.38 13.47 8.75
CA LYS A 36 -11.24 14.62 9.02
C LYS A 36 -12.72 14.43 8.64
N LYS A 37 -13.05 13.40 7.85
CA LYS A 37 -14.43 13.09 7.41
C LYS A 37 -15.05 11.92 8.16
N GLY A 38 -14.26 11.21 8.96
CA GLY A 38 -14.71 10.07 9.74
C GLY A 38 -15.53 10.47 10.98
N PRO A 39 -15.71 9.54 11.93
CA PRO A 39 -15.01 8.24 11.99
C PRO A 39 -15.51 7.24 10.94
N PHE A 40 -14.59 6.42 10.42
CA PHE A 40 -14.88 5.27 9.55
C PHE A 40 -14.33 4.00 10.19
N ASP A 41 -15.02 2.86 10.04
CA ASP A 41 -14.51 1.58 10.57
C ASP A 41 -13.18 1.19 9.91
N TYR A 42 -13.05 1.43 8.61
CA TYR A 42 -11.85 1.13 7.83
C TYR A 42 -11.51 2.20 6.79
N TYR A 43 -10.20 2.38 6.59
CA TYR A 43 -9.59 3.21 5.56
C TYR A 43 -8.88 2.31 4.56
N HIS A 44 -9.37 2.28 3.32
CA HIS A 44 -8.79 1.47 2.25
C HIS A 44 -7.88 2.33 1.37
N LEU A 45 -6.60 2.00 1.32
CA LEU A 45 -5.67 2.62 0.37
C LEU A 45 -5.72 1.85 -0.96
N LEU A 46 -6.04 2.56 -2.04
CA LEU A 46 -6.18 2.05 -3.40
C LEU A 46 -5.54 3.03 -4.40
N SER A 47 -5.31 2.58 -5.63
CA SER A 47 -4.90 3.39 -6.77
C SER A 47 -5.85 3.23 -7.96
N GLY A 48 -5.63 4.02 -9.00
CA GLY A 48 -6.48 4.03 -10.20
C GLY A 48 -6.43 2.77 -11.08
N VAL A 49 -5.70 1.72 -10.69
CA VAL A 49 -5.66 0.45 -11.43
C VAL A 49 -6.06 -0.75 -10.57
N ASP A 50 -6.70 -0.48 -9.42
CA ASP A 50 -7.28 -1.48 -8.54
C ASP A 50 -8.79 -1.58 -8.78
N LEU A 51 -9.35 -2.78 -8.59
CA LEU A 51 -10.77 -3.05 -8.74
C LEU A 51 -11.27 -3.94 -7.58
N PRO A 52 -12.45 -3.68 -6.99
CA PRO A 52 -13.06 -4.65 -6.08
C PRO A 52 -13.44 -5.93 -6.83
N LEU A 53 -13.24 -7.08 -6.18
CA LEU A 53 -13.68 -8.40 -6.65
C LEU A 53 -15.00 -8.86 -6.00
N LYS A 54 -15.44 -8.15 -4.95
CA LYS A 54 -16.59 -8.49 -4.13
C LYS A 54 -17.57 -7.32 -4.09
N SER A 55 -18.83 -7.61 -3.78
CA SER A 55 -19.84 -6.58 -3.64
C SER A 55 -19.70 -5.79 -2.34
N ASN A 56 -20.28 -4.58 -2.29
CA ASN A 56 -20.25 -3.75 -1.08
C ASN A 56 -20.80 -4.48 0.14
N ASP A 57 -21.91 -5.22 0.02
CA ASP A 57 -22.48 -5.97 1.15
C ASP A 57 -21.48 -7.02 1.66
N TYR A 58 -20.85 -7.79 0.76
CA TYR A 58 -19.80 -8.73 1.15
C TYR A 58 -18.61 -8.03 1.81
N ILE A 59 -18.20 -6.87 1.28
CA ILE A 59 -17.08 -6.09 1.81
C ILE A 59 -17.41 -5.66 3.25
N HIS A 60 -18.59 -5.09 3.49
CA HIS A 60 -19.04 -4.73 4.83
C HIS A 60 -19.08 -5.95 5.76
N ASP A 61 -19.74 -7.04 5.35
CA ASP A 61 -19.80 -8.29 6.13
C ASP A 61 -18.40 -8.79 6.52
N PHE A 62 -17.46 -8.77 5.57
CA PHE A 62 -16.09 -9.26 5.77
C PHE A 62 -15.34 -8.40 6.80
N PHE A 63 -15.40 -7.08 6.67
CA PHE A 63 -14.71 -6.17 7.59
C PHE A 63 -15.37 -6.12 8.97
N ASP A 64 -16.68 -6.35 9.06
CA ASP A 64 -17.42 -6.48 10.33
C ASP A 64 -17.06 -7.78 11.06
N GLN A 65 -16.98 -8.91 10.35
CA GLN A 65 -16.55 -10.19 10.92
C GLN A 65 -15.10 -10.16 11.43
N ASN A 66 -14.27 -9.29 10.85
CA ASN A 66 -12.87 -9.11 11.22
C ASN A 66 -12.62 -7.77 11.92
N LYS A 67 -13.64 -7.21 12.59
CA LYS A 67 -13.58 -5.87 13.18
C LYS A 67 -12.37 -5.69 14.10
N GLY A 68 -11.68 -4.56 13.94
CA GLY A 68 -10.50 -4.21 14.73
C GLY A 68 -9.19 -4.83 14.25
N LYS A 69 -9.20 -5.59 13.15
CA LYS A 69 -7.98 -6.13 12.55
C LYS A 69 -7.33 -5.15 11.58
N GLU A 70 -6.01 -5.14 11.53
CA GLU A 70 -5.24 -4.34 10.59
C GLU A 70 -4.85 -5.20 9.40
N PHE A 71 -5.35 -4.87 8.21
CA PHE A 71 -5.07 -5.60 6.97
C PHE A 71 -3.85 -4.98 6.30
N VAL A 72 -2.69 -5.38 6.79
CA VAL A 72 -1.38 -4.89 6.36
C VAL A 72 -0.52 -6.08 5.95
N GLY A 73 0.02 -6.04 4.74
CA GLY A 73 0.93 -7.07 4.25
C GLY A 73 2.31 -6.91 4.87
N ILE A 74 2.89 -8.00 5.39
CA ILE A 74 4.27 -8.04 5.85
C ILE A 74 4.98 -9.22 5.16
N MET A 75 6.14 -8.96 4.55
CA MET A 75 7.00 -9.97 3.93
C MET A 75 7.77 -10.77 4.99
N ASP A 76 8.43 -11.83 4.55
CA ASP A 76 9.36 -12.58 5.37
C ASP A 76 10.54 -11.73 5.88
N GLU A 77 11.18 -12.20 6.95
CA GLU A 77 12.30 -11.49 7.60
C GLU A 77 13.49 -11.24 6.67
N GLN A 78 13.79 -12.17 5.76
CA GLN A 78 14.93 -12.03 4.85
C GLN A 78 14.67 -10.88 3.85
N SER A 79 13.47 -10.83 3.28
CA SER A 79 13.04 -9.73 2.42
C SER A 79 13.05 -8.38 3.15
N CYS A 80 12.58 -8.35 4.40
CA CYS A 80 12.63 -7.14 5.24
C CYS A 80 14.09 -6.69 5.47
N PHE A 81 14.98 -7.62 5.81
CA PHE A 81 16.40 -7.33 6.06
C PHE A 81 17.13 -6.79 4.81
N ILE A 82 16.82 -7.31 3.63
CA ILE A 82 17.39 -6.81 2.37
C ILE A 82 16.97 -5.35 2.14
N CYS A 83 15.70 -5.02 2.43
CA CYS A 83 15.15 -3.69 2.20
C CYS A 83 15.53 -2.68 3.29
N TYR A 84 15.89 -3.12 4.50
CA TYR A 84 16.37 -2.25 5.58
C TYR A 84 17.49 -1.29 5.14
N LYS A 85 18.39 -1.73 4.25
CA LYS A 85 19.48 -0.88 3.72
C LYS A 85 18.97 0.40 3.03
N ARG A 86 17.75 0.40 2.51
CA ARG A 86 17.12 1.54 1.83
C ARG A 86 16.79 2.71 2.75
N VAL A 87 16.66 2.45 4.05
CA VAL A 87 16.26 3.44 5.06
C VAL A 87 17.39 3.78 6.05
N CYS A 88 18.52 3.08 5.97
CA CYS A 88 19.72 3.33 6.79
C CYS A 88 20.48 4.60 6.38
N TYR A 89 20.31 5.04 5.12
CA TYR A 89 21.12 6.10 4.51
C TYR A 89 20.24 7.13 3.83
N TYR A 90 20.82 8.31 3.61
CA TYR A 90 20.21 9.36 2.80
C TYR A 90 20.43 9.08 1.31
N TYR A 91 19.35 9.12 0.54
CA TYR A 91 19.32 9.06 -0.91
C TYR A 91 18.68 10.34 -1.42
N PHE A 92 19.47 11.16 -2.11
CA PHE A 92 19.02 12.45 -2.62
C PHE A 92 18.61 12.33 -4.08
N PHE A 93 17.68 13.19 -4.51
CA PHE A 93 17.30 13.34 -5.92
C PHE A 93 16.75 12.06 -6.58
N VAL A 94 16.20 11.12 -5.80
CA VAL A 94 15.72 9.80 -6.27
C VAL A 94 14.72 9.93 -7.43
N ARG A 95 13.83 10.93 -7.38
CA ARG A 95 12.86 11.26 -8.44
C ARG A 95 13.49 11.39 -9.83
N TYR A 96 14.76 11.79 -9.92
CA TYR A 96 15.46 12.03 -11.17
C TYR A 96 16.20 10.80 -11.71
N GLU A 97 16.26 9.68 -10.97
CA GLU A 97 16.96 8.45 -11.37
C GLU A 97 16.37 7.76 -12.61
N ARG A 98 15.10 8.03 -12.93
CA ARG A 98 14.42 7.52 -14.14
C ARG A 98 14.37 8.53 -15.29
N ARG A 99 15.06 9.66 -15.17
CA ARG A 99 15.12 10.70 -16.21
C ARG A 99 16.44 10.63 -17.01
N LYS A 100 16.63 11.54 -17.96
CA LYS A 100 17.78 11.59 -18.89
C LYS A 100 19.16 11.48 -18.19
N TRP A 101 19.30 12.02 -16.98
CA TRP A 101 20.54 12.00 -16.18
C TRP A 101 20.53 10.96 -15.05
N GLY A 102 19.59 10.03 -15.07
CA GLY A 102 19.31 9.16 -13.94
C GLY A 102 20.47 8.26 -13.50
N ARG A 103 21.27 7.76 -14.45
CA ARG A 103 22.46 6.94 -14.15
C ARG A 103 23.51 7.71 -13.35
N PHE A 104 23.65 9.02 -13.61
CA PHE A 104 24.55 9.88 -12.86
C PHE A 104 24.06 10.09 -11.43
N ILE A 105 22.76 10.31 -11.23
CA ILE A 105 22.15 10.42 -9.90
C ILE A 105 22.33 9.11 -9.09
N VAL A 106 22.06 7.95 -9.69
CA VAL A 106 22.32 6.65 -9.07
C VAL A 106 23.78 6.50 -8.65
N TRP A 107 24.71 6.92 -9.51
CA TRP A 107 26.14 6.89 -9.21
C TRP A 107 26.52 7.84 -8.06
N LEU A 108 26.00 9.07 -8.05
CA LEU A 108 26.17 10.01 -6.95
C LEU A 108 25.63 9.46 -5.64
N ASN A 109 24.43 8.87 -5.64
CA ASN A 109 23.85 8.21 -4.46
C ASN A 109 24.73 7.06 -3.96
N LYS A 110 25.32 6.26 -4.85
CA LYS A 110 26.28 5.20 -4.46
C LYS A 110 27.53 5.77 -3.77
N ILE A 111 28.08 6.87 -4.28
CA ILE A 111 29.24 7.55 -3.65
C ILE A 111 28.84 8.14 -2.31
N SER A 112 27.72 8.84 -2.24
CA SER A 112 27.17 9.40 -1.01
C SER A 112 26.98 8.32 0.06
N VAL A 113 26.36 7.19 -0.27
CA VAL A 113 26.17 6.08 0.66
C VAL A 113 27.50 5.47 1.12
N LYS A 114 28.51 5.35 0.24
CA LYS A 114 29.86 4.92 0.65
C LYS A 114 30.47 5.89 1.66
N PHE A 115 30.35 7.19 1.42
CA PHE A 115 30.82 8.22 2.34
C PHE A 115 30.09 8.16 3.69
N GLN A 116 28.76 8.08 3.67
CA GLN A 116 27.93 7.94 4.87
C GLN A 116 28.36 6.73 5.72
N LYS A 117 28.66 5.59 5.09
CA LYS A 117 29.20 4.40 5.77
C LYS A 117 30.57 4.66 6.41
N MET A 118 31.48 5.33 5.70
CA MET A 118 32.82 5.63 6.21
C MET A 118 32.77 6.53 7.46
N VAL A 119 31.82 7.47 7.52
CA VAL A 119 31.63 8.35 8.68
C VAL A 119 30.68 7.77 9.74
N GLY A 120 30.25 6.51 9.58
CA GLY A 120 29.44 5.80 10.57
C GLY A 120 27.96 6.19 10.62
N ILE A 121 27.41 6.84 9.60
CA ILE A 121 25.97 7.13 9.53
C ILE A 121 25.20 5.81 9.38
N ASN A 122 24.32 5.53 10.34
CA ASN A 122 23.28 4.51 10.25
C ASN A 122 22.00 5.07 10.86
N ARG A 123 21.08 5.52 10.00
CA ARG A 123 19.79 6.05 10.43
C ARG A 123 18.95 4.90 10.98
N ASN A 124 18.22 5.17 12.06
CA ASN A 124 17.19 4.27 12.59
C ASN A 124 17.71 2.88 13.05
N LYS A 125 18.92 2.83 13.62
CA LYS A 125 19.57 1.58 14.08
C LYS A 125 18.75 0.78 15.11
N ASP A 126 17.91 1.45 15.88
CA ASP A 126 17.14 0.85 16.98
C ASP A 126 15.68 0.53 16.58
N VAL A 127 15.33 0.65 15.30
CA VAL A 127 13.98 0.41 14.77
C VAL A 127 13.93 -0.93 14.04
N ILE A 128 12.95 -1.76 14.37
CA ILE A 128 12.71 -3.02 13.64
C ILE A 128 11.89 -2.72 12.40
N PHE A 129 12.56 -2.59 11.25
CA PHE A 129 11.88 -2.31 9.99
C PHE A 129 11.15 -3.52 9.45
N LYS A 130 9.92 -3.26 8.98
CA LYS A 130 9.13 -4.21 8.22
C LYS A 130 8.82 -3.64 6.85
N LYS A 131 8.62 -4.56 5.90
CA LYS A 131 8.25 -4.27 4.52
C LYS A 131 7.06 -5.12 4.15
N GLY A 132 6.19 -4.61 3.28
CA GLY A 132 5.26 -5.45 2.54
C GLY A 132 4.59 -4.72 1.40
N ALA A 133 3.33 -5.07 1.15
CA ALA A 133 2.53 -4.44 0.11
C ALA A 133 2.17 -3.00 0.52
N ASN A 134 2.21 -2.08 -0.44
CA ASN A 134 1.81 -0.69 -0.19
C ASN A 134 0.33 -0.56 0.21
N TRP A 135 -0.53 -1.44 -0.32
CA TRP A 135 -1.98 -1.37 -0.10
C TRP A 135 -2.38 -1.93 1.26
N VAL A 136 -3.28 -1.21 1.93
CA VAL A 136 -3.72 -1.55 3.29
C VAL A 136 -5.22 -1.32 3.47
N SER A 137 -5.80 -1.98 4.47
CA SER A 137 -7.09 -1.58 5.05
C SER A 137 -6.97 -1.53 6.55
N VAL A 138 -7.04 -0.33 7.08
CA VAL A 138 -6.63 -0.04 8.46
C VAL A 138 -7.74 0.68 9.21
N THR A 139 -7.79 0.45 10.52
CA THR A 139 -8.84 1.00 11.38
C THR A 139 -8.68 2.50 11.59
N GLN A 140 -9.76 3.17 12.03
CA GLN A 140 -9.72 4.56 12.51
C GLN A 140 -8.56 4.80 13.49
N SER A 141 -8.45 3.94 14.50
CA SER A 141 -7.45 4.05 15.57
C SER A 141 -6.03 3.96 15.04
N PHE A 142 -5.78 3.10 14.05
CA PHE A 142 -4.45 2.98 13.49
C PHE A 142 -4.12 4.16 12.56
N VAL A 143 -5.09 4.70 11.82
CA VAL A 143 -4.90 5.95 11.06
C VAL A 143 -4.57 7.12 12.00
N GLU A 144 -5.27 7.26 13.12
CA GLU A 144 -4.94 8.27 14.15
C GLU A 144 -3.50 8.11 14.65
N TYR A 145 -3.10 6.86 14.96
CA TYR A 145 -1.74 6.55 15.38
C TYR A 145 -0.72 6.94 14.31
N ILE A 146 -0.94 6.59 13.04
CA ILE A 146 -0.09 6.98 11.91
C ILE A 146 0.04 8.51 11.84
N LEU A 147 -1.08 9.24 11.92
CA LEU A 147 -1.09 10.70 11.82
C LEU A 147 -0.40 11.39 13.00
N SER A 148 -0.55 10.87 14.21
CA SER A 148 0.14 11.37 15.41
C SER A 148 1.67 11.18 15.35
N ASN A 149 2.13 10.17 14.60
CA ASN A 149 3.54 9.86 14.41
C ASN A 149 4.15 10.52 13.15
N ARG A 150 3.49 11.52 12.55
CA ARG A 150 3.95 12.19 11.31
C ARG A 150 5.41 12.63 11.35
N GLU A 151 5.86 13.25 12.43
CA GLU A 151 7.24 13.72 12.55
C GLU A 151 8.25 12.57 12.66
N ILE A 152 7.90 11.50 13.38
CA ILE A 152 8.71 10.29 13.47
C ILE A 152 8.83 9.61 12.11
N ILE A 153 7.72 9.49 11.37
CA ILE A 153 7.69 8.97 9.98
C ILE A 153 8.61 9.80 9.10
N LYS A 154 8.51 11.13 9.15
CA LYS A 154 9.35 12.03 8.37
C LYS A 154 10.83 11.85 8.71
N GLN A 155 11.19 11.77 10.00
CA GLN A 155 12.57 11.54 10.43
C GLN A 155 13.12 10.20 9.95
N MET A 156 12.30 9.13 9.95
CA MET A 156 12.72 7.80 9.53
C MET A 156 12.85 7.68 8.01
N PHE A 157 11.92 8.23 7.24
CA PHE A 157 11.75 7.93 5.82
C PHE A 157 12.06 9.08 4.86
N CYS A 158 12.23 10.32 5.34
CA CYS A 158 12.61 11.41 4.45
C CYS A 158 13.98 11.16 3.83
N TYR A 159 14.10 11.43 2.52
CA TYR A 159 15.29 11.14 1.71
C TYR A 159 15.74 9.67 1.83
N THR A 160 14.80 8.73 1.84
CA THR A 160 15.08 7.28 1.74
C THR A 160 14.62 6.75 0.38
N TYR A 161 14.89 5.47 0.12
CA TYR A 161 14.68 4.88 -1.21
C TYR A 161 13.54 3.86 -1.22
N CYS A 162 12.48 4.08 -2.02
CA CYS A 162 11.33 3.18 -2.16
C CYS A 162 10.78 2.68 -0.81
N ALA A 163 10.46 3.63 0.07
CA ALA A 163 10.08 3.38 1.46
C ALA A 163 8.57 3.45 1.74
N ASP A 164 7.76 3.77 0.73
CA ASP A 164 6.29 3.74 0.78
C ASP A 164 5.78 2.39 1.30
N GLU A 165 6.43 1.30 0.86
CA GLU A 165 6.14 -0.07 1.27
C GLU A 165 6.70 -0.49 2.65
N MET A 166 7.20 0.46 3.46
CA MET A 166 7.85 0.15 4.75
C MET A 166 7.25 0.91 5.94
N PHE A 167 6.74 2.13 5.77
CA PHE A 167 6.41 2.96 6.92
C PHE A 167 5.23 2.39 7.72
N ILE A 168 4.10 2.05 7.09
CA ILE A 168 2.93 1.51 7.77
C ILE A 168 3.26 0.20 8.48
N GLN A 169 3.97 -0.70 7.81
CA GLN A 169 4.39 -1.99 8.35
C GLN A 169 5.30 -1.81 9.57
N THR A 170 6.24 -0.85 9.49
CA THR A 170 7.17 -0.55 10.58
C THR A 170 6.44 0.07 11.77
N LEU A 171 5.53 1.04 11.55
CA LEU A 171 4.72 1.60 12.65
C LEU A 171 3.84 0.54 13.31
N LEU A 172 3.16 -0.29 12.51
CA LEU A 172 2.30 -1.36 13.01
C LEU A 172 3.09 -2.31 13.89
N TYR A 173 4.21 -2.82 13.38
CA TYR A 173 5.01 -3.85 14.06
C TYR A 173 5.67 -3.35 15.34
N ASN A 174 5.99 -2.06 15.43
CA ASN A 174 6.62 -1.44 16.61
C ASN A 174 5.59 -0.78 17.55
N SER A 175 4.31 -1.15 17.46
CA SER A 175 3.24 -0.62 18.31
C SER A 175 2.30 -1.73 18.79
N GLY A 176 1.34 -1.40 19.65
CA GLY A 176 0.30 -2.34 20.09
C GLY A 176 -0.61 -2.85 18.96
N PHE A 177 -0.62 -2.17 17.80
CA PHE A 177 -1.41 -2.62 16.63
C PHE A 177 -0.86 -3.90 15.99
N LYS A 178 0.36 -4.31 16.33
CA LYS A 178 0.92 -5.60 15.91
C LYS A 178 0.01 -6.78 16.25
N ASP A 179 -0.60 -6.76 17.43
CA ASP A 179 -1.47 -7.86 17.89
C ASP A 179 -2.85 -7.85 17.18
N CYS A 180 -3.17 -6.74 16.51
CA CYS A 180 -4.35 -6.59 15.67
C CYS A 180 -4.09 -7.00 14.21
N LEU A 181 -2.88 -7.40 13.83
CA LEU A 181 -2.58 -7.80 12.45
C LEU A 181 -3.48 -8.94 11.98
N TYR A 182 -4.09 -8.79 10.80
CA TYR A 182 -4.84 -9.85 10.16
C TYR A 182 -3.89 -10.92 9.59
N ILE A 183 -4.11 -12.18 9.98
CA ILE A 183 -3.33 -13.32 9.53
C ILE A 183 -4.29 -14.37 8.94
N PRO A 184 -4.41 -14.46 7.60
CA PRO A 184 -5.24 -15.48 6.96
C PRO A 184 -4.57 -16.86 7.02
N LYS A 185 -5.36 -17.91 6.76
CA LYS A 185 -4.87 -19.31 6.71
C LYS A 185 -3.72 -19.49 5.73
N GLU A 186 -3.83 -18.89 4.54
CA GLU A 186 -2.76 -18.83 3.54
C GLU A 186 -2.08 -17.46 3.66
N ALA A 187 -1.16 -17.37 4.61
CA ALA A 187 -0.45 -16.14 4.89
C ALA A 187 0.53 -15.77 3.77
N GLY A 188 0.56 -14.47 3.46
CA GLY A 188 1.39 -13.83 2.46
C GLY A 188 1.01 -12.36 2.40
N GLU A 189 1.94 -11.48 2.02
CA GLU A 189 1.72 -10.03 2.12
C GLU A 189 0.43 -9.56 1.41
N HIS A 190 0.08 -10.19 0.29
CA HIS A 190 -1.10 -9.89 -0.52
C HIS A 190 -2.41 -10.35 0.14
N ASN A 191 -2.43 -11.58 0.66
CA ASN A 191 -3.60 -12.11 1.37
C ASN A 191 -3.82 -11.43 2.73
N MET A 192 -2.74 -11.05 3.41
CA MET A 192 -2.79 -10.31 4.69
C MET A 192 -3.38 -8.91 4.52
N CYS A 193 -3.09 -8.24 3.39
CA CYS A 193 -3.77 -7.01 3.05
C CYS A 193 -5.02 -7.23 2.21
N VAL A 194 -5.49 -8.46 1.96
CA VAL A 194 -6.68 -8.78 1.13
C VAL A 194 -6.69 -8.18 -0.29
N ARG A 195 -5.51 -8.14 -0.94
CA ARG A 195 -5.33 -7.68 -2.33
C ARG A 195 -4.78 -8.82 -3.19
N GLU A 196 -5.46 -9.14 -4.28
CA GLU A 196 -4.98 -10.07 -5.29
C GLU A 196 -3.97 -9.38 -6.21
N ILE A 197 -2.72 -9.82 -6.18
CA ILE A 197 -1.63 -9.27 -6.98
C ILE A 197 -0.75 -10.41 -7.48
N ASP A 198 -0.68 -10.60 -8.80
CA ASP A 198 0.19 -11.60 -9.42
C ASP A 198 1.57 -11.01 -9.75
N TRP A 199 2.58 -11.52 -9.05
CA TRP A 199 4.00 -11.25 -9.29
C TRP A 199 4.73 -12.43 -9.95
N ASP A 200 4.08 -13.57 -10.10
CA ASP A 200 4.71 -14.79 -10.62
C ASP A 200 4.95 -14.70 -12.12
N ARG A 201 4.17 -13.86 -12.82
CA ARG A 201 4.29 -13.59 -14.27
C ARG A 201 5.20 -12.39 -14.59
N GLY A 202 6.06 -11.96 -13.66
CA GLY A 202 7.08 -10.94 -13.85
C GLY A 202 6.83 -9.63 -13.07
N ASN A 203 6.77 -8.49 -13.76
CA ASN A 203 6.22 -7.28 -13.14
C ASN A 203 4.75 -7.52 -12.78
N PRO A 204 4.15 -6.76 -11.85
CA PRO A 204 2.77 -7.00 -11.43
C PRO A 204 1.85 -7.14 -12.64
N TYR A 205 1.30 -8.33 -12.81
CA TYR A 205 0.61 -8.74 -14.02
C TYR A 205 -0.64 -7.88 -14.25
N ILE A 206 -0.95 -7.64 -15.52
CA ILE A 206 -2.17 -6.94 -15.94
C ILE A 206 -3.19 -8.00 -16.31
N TRP A 207 -4.22 -8.12 -15.47
CA TRP A 207 -5.26 -9.13 -15.61
C TRP A 207 -5.94 -9.08 -16.98
N ASP A 208 -6.29 -10.27 -17.46
CA ASP A 208 -6.88 -10.53 -18.77
C ASP A 208 -8.23 -11.25 -18.62
N ASN A 209 -9.08 -11.19 -19.65
CA ASN A 209 -10.30 -11.99 -19.75
C ASN A 209 -10.14 -13.46 -19.35
N GLY A 210 -9.00 -14.08 -19.70
CA GLY A 210 -8.67 -15.45 -19.35
C GLY A 210 -8.57 -15.72 -17.84
N ASP A 211 -8.32 -14.69 -17.02
CA ASP A 211 -8.17 -14.80 -15.58
C ASP A 211 -9.49 -14.59 -14.80
N PHE A 212 -10.61 -14.33 -15.49
CA PHE A 212 -11.89 -14.03 -14.84
C PHE A 212 -12.33 -15.12 -13.85
N GLU A 213 -12.28 -16.39 -14.24
CA GLU A 213 -12.67 -17.51 -13.37
C GLU A 213 -11.73 -17.70 -12.18
N TYR A 214 -10.47 -17.29 -12.30
CA TYR A 214 -9.51 -17.26 -11.20
C TYR A 214 -9.87 -16.14 -10.21
N LEU A 215 -10.04 -14.90 -10.70
CA LEU A 215 -10.35 -13.74 -9.87
C LEU A 215 -11.68 -13.89 -9.13
N LYS A 216 -12.68 -14.49 -9.79
CA LYS A 216 -13.99 -14.80 -9.18
C LYS A 216 -13.87 -15.69 -7.93
N LYS A 217 -12.92 -16.63 -7.93
CA LYS A 217 -12.68 -17.58 -6.83
C LYS A 217 -11.74 -17.03 -5.75
N SER A 218 -11.04 -15.91 -6.00
CA SER A 218 -10.16 -15.30 -5.02
C SER A 218 -10.91 -14.96 -3.73
N ASN A 219 -10.25 -15.16 -2.59
CA ASN A 219 -10.75 -14.73 -1.28
C ASN A 219 -10.39 -13.27 -0.97
N ASN A 220 -9.58 -12.63 -1.80
CA ASN A 220 -9.20 -11.24 -1.63
C ASN A 220 -10.35 -10.30 -2.02
N ILE A 221 -10.33 -9.10 -1.43
CA ILE A 221 -11.39 -8.11 -1.61
C ILE A 221 -11.16 -7.26 -2.86
N PHE A 222 -9.90 -6.89 -3.11
CA PHE A 222 -9.49 -6.06 -4.24
C PHE A 222 -8.48 -6.82 -5.10
N ALA A 223 -8.35 -6.44 -6.36
CA ALA A 223 -7.33 -6.98 -7.27
C ALA A 223 -6.57 -5.89 -8.00
N ARG A 224 -5.35 -6.24 -8.42
CA ARG A 224 -4.38 -5.38 -9.10
C ARG A 224 -3.54 -6.19 -10.10
N LYS A 225 -3.22 -5.74 -11.32
CA LYS A 225 -3.56 -4.45 -11.97
C LYS A 225 -4.56 -4.65 -13.10
N PHE A 226 -5.42 -3.65 -13.30
CA PHE A 226 -6.29 -3.55 -14.47
C PHE A 226 -5.83 -2.44 -15.41
N ASN A 227 -6.17 -2.56 -16.69
CA ASN A 227 -5.87 -1.55 -17.71
C ASN A 227 -7.15 -1.23 -18.48
N SER A 228 -7.43 0.06 -18.67
CA SER A 228 -8.59 0.54 -19.44
C SER A 228 -8.59 0.06 -20.90
N GLY A 229 -7.43 -0.29 -21.47
CA GLY A 229 -7.34 -0.91 -22.80
C GLY A 229 -7.84 -2.35 -22.87
N LYS A 230 -8.05 -3.01 -21.72
CA LYS A 230 -8.63 -4.36 -21.60
C LYS A 230 -9.93 -4.29 -20.77
N SER A 231 -10.92 -3.53 -21.24
CA SER A 231 -12.14 -3.27 -20.47
C SER A 231 -13.01 -4.51 -20.25
N GLU A 232 -12.95 -5.52 -21.14
CA GLU A 232 -13.86 -6.66 -21.07
C GLU A 232 -13.78 -7.44 -19.75
N ILE A 233 -12.59 -7.61 -19.16
CA ILE A 233 -12.47 -8.27 -17.84
C ILE A 233 -13.09 -7.41 -16.74
N VAL A 234 -12.92 -6.08 -16.83
CA VAL A 234 -13.49 -5.13 -15.88
C VAL A 234 -15.02 -5.18 -15.94
N ASP A 235 -15.58 -5.21 -17.15
CA ASP A 235 -17.02 -5.32 -17.38
C ASP A 235 -17.57 -6.65 -16.84
N LYS A 236 -16.88 -7.79 -17.11
CA LYS A 236 -17.26 -9.10 -16.57
C LYS A 236 -17.28 -9.14 -15.03
N ILE A 237 -16.27 -8.53 -14.38
CA ILE A 237 -16.22 -8.45 -12.92
C ILE A 237 -17.35 -7.57 -12.41
N TYR A 238 -17.61 -6.43 -13.05
CA TYR A 238 -18.69 -5.53 -12.68
C TYR A 238 -20.06 -6.21 -12.75
N ASP A 239 -20.36 -6.89 -13.87
CA ASP A 239 -21.61 -7.63 -14.06
C ASP A 239 -21.76 -8.76 -13.04
N TYR A 240 -20.69 -9.52 -12.80
CA TYR A 240 -20.68 -10.56 -11.77
C TYR A 240 -21.00 -10.02 -10.36
N ILE A 241 -20.38 -8.91 -9.97
CA ILE A 241 -20.64 -8.28 -8.67
C ILE A 241 -22.10 -7.80 -8.59
N LYS A 242 -22.61 -7.19 -9.65
CA LYS A 242 -24.00 -6.71 -9.72
C LYS A 242 -25.01 -7.85 -9.60
N GLU A 243 -24.77 -8.97 -10.28
CA GLU A 243 -25.63 -10.16 -10.16
C GLU A 243 -25.59 -10.76 -8.75
N SER A 244 -24.42 -10.81 -8.12
CA SER A 244 -24.27 -11.37 -6.77
C SER A 244 -25.09 -10.61 -5.71
N ASN A 245 -25.23 -9.29 -5.89
CA ASN A 245 -26.09 -8.45 -5.03
C ASN A 245 -27.57 -8.73 -5.22
N ASN A 246 -28.01 -9.00 -6.46
CA ASN A 246 -29.42 -9.27 -6.74
C ASN A 246 -29.87 -10.63 -6.19
N ARG A 247 -28.97 -11.60 -6.03
CA ARG A 247 -29.28 -12.92 -5.47
C ARG A 247 -29.34 -12.94 -3.93
N ARG A 248 -28.83 -11.90 -3.26
CA ARG A 248 -28.83 -11.78 -1.79
C ARG A 248 -30.04 -11.01 -1.23
N LYS A 249 -30.80 -10.33 -2.10
CA LYS A 249 -32.08 -9.70 -1.74
C LYS A 249 -33.23 -10.69 -1.88
#